data_AF-A0A7C6E2K6-F1
#
_entry.id   AF-A0A7C6E2K6-F1
#
_cell.length_a   1.000
_cell.length_b   1.000
_cell.length_c   1.000
_cell.angle_alpha   90.00
_cell.angle_beta   90.00
_cell.angle_gamma   90.00
#
_symmetry.space_group_name_H-M   'P 1'
#
loop_
_entity.id
_entity.type
_entity.pdbx_description
1 polymer ?
#
loop_
_entity_poly.entity_id
_entity_poly.type
_entity_poly.pdbx_seq_one_letter_code
_entity_poly.pdbx_strand_id
1 'polypeptide(L)'
;MIKNLLDMDKPEEKTGKPASKEVISVFSTESPAVREPEASDSMMETIRRSGLAYSAAIALAASVVFMLILGWGADLLFETSPWGIVLGILIGAGIGFVQFFRINAQIFRK
;
A
#
# COMPACT_ATOMS: atom_id res chain seq x y z
N MET A 1 19.25 -80.41 -5.85
CA MET A 1 20.69 -80.09 -5.78
C MET A 1 20.88 -78.60 -6.10
N ILE A 2 20.82 -77.76 -5.06
CA ILE A 2 21.49 -76.45 -4.87
C ILE A 2 21.42 -75.39 -6.00
N LYS A 3 20.24 -74.97 -6.46
CA LYS A 3 20.10 -73.73 -7.28
C LYS A 3 19.17 -72.66 -6.68
N ASN A 4 18.77 -72.80 -5.42
CA ASN A 4 17.86 -71.86 -4.72
C ASN A 4 18.50 -71.11 -3.54
N LEU A 5 19.81 -70.91 -3.50
CA LEU A 5 20.47 -70.33 -2.32
C LEU A 5 21.41 -69.14 -2.59
N LEU A 6 21.27 -68.46 -3.74
CA LEU A 6 22.07 -67.26 -4.05
C LEU A 6 21.27 -66.04 -4.56
N ASP A 7 19.94 -66.12 -4.62
CA ASP A 7 19.06 -64.95 -4.84
C ASP A 7 18.45 -64.44 -3.52
N MET A 8 19.19 -64.56 -2.42
CA MET A 8 18.83 -64.03 -1.10
C MET A 8 19.84 -62.98 -0.64
N ASP A 9 20.08 -61.97 -1.47
CA ASP A 9 20.62 -60.71 -0.98
C ASP A 9 20.11 -59.54 -1.81
N LYS A 10 19.17 -58.80 -1.21
CA LYS A 10 19.08 -57.33 -1.19
C LYS A 10 17.66 -56.79 -1.41
N PRO A 11 16.81 -56.81 -0.36
CA PRO A 11 15.63 -55.97 -0.31
C PRO A 11 16.00 -54.51 0.04
N GLU A 12 15.20 -53.60 -0.49
CA GLU A 12 14.98 -52.21 -0.06
C GLU A 12 15.97 -51.12 -0.50
N GLU A 13 15.69 -50.63 -1.71
CA GLU A 13 15.69 -49.19 -1.99
C GLU A 13 14.82 -48.45 -0.96
N LYS A 14 15.49 -47.77 -0.01
CA LYS A 14 15.14 -46.44 0.54
C LYS A 14 16.26 -46.01 1.48
N THR A 15 17.40 -45.68 0.89
CA THR A 15 18.48 -44.99 1.61
C THR A 15 18.04 -43.56 1.86
N GLY A 16 17.61 -43.34 3.10
CA GLY A 16 17.39 -42.02 3.68
C GLY A 16 18.58 -41.12 3.42
N LYS A 17 18.28 -39.95 2.86
CA LYS A 17 19.22 -38.84 2.73
C LYS A 17 19.72 -38.45 4.13
N PRO A 18 21.02 -38.49 4.41
CA PRO A 18 21.54 -38.20 5.74
C PRO A 18 21.31 -36.74 6.11
N ALA A 19 20.82 -36.58 7.33
CA ALA A 19 20.80 -35.34 8.07
C ALA A 19 22.24 -34.83 8.26
N SER A 20 22.50 -33.58 7.85
CA SER A 20 23.42 -32.66 8.56
C SER A 20 23.37 -31.28 7.89
N LYS A 21 22.33 -30.52 8.19
CA LYS A 21 22.46 -29.07 8.30
C LYS A 21 21.88 -28.70 9.65
N GLU A 22 22.70 -28.87 10.68
CA GLU A 22 22.60 -28.05 11.88
C GLU A 22 22.78 -26.59 11.45
N VAL A 23 21.70 -25.95 11.03
CA VAL A 23 21.61 -24.50 11.11
C VAL A 23 20.67 -24.24 12.27
N ILE A 24 21.30 -24.26 13.45
CA ILE A 24 20.93 -23.57 14.68
C ILE A 24 19.50 -23.01 14.67
N SER A 25 18.63 -23.85 15.21
CA SER A 25 17.34 -23.53 15.82
C SER A 25 17.50 -22.39 16.84
N VAL A 26 17.22 -21.16 16.42
CA VAL A 26 17.06 -20.00 17.34
C VAL A 26 15.71 -19.29 17.14
N PHE A 27 14.88 -19.74 16.19
CA PHE A 27 13.57 -19.12 15.93
C PHE A 27 12.40 -20.11 15.86
N SER A 28 12.46 -21.20 16.62
CA SER A 28 11.27 -22.00 16.93
C SER A 28 10.61 -21.41 18.18
N THR A 29 9.89 -20.31 18.00
CA THR A 29 8.86 -19.87 18.95
C THR A 29 7.53 -20.43 18.46
N GLU A 30 7.23 -21.68 18.82
CA GLU A 30 5.83 -22.05 19.05
C GLU A 30 5.52 -21.71 20.52
N SER A 31 4.80 -20.61 20.69
CA SER A 31 4.11 -20.20 21.92
C SER A 31 2.65 -19.89 21.49
N PRO A 32 1.66 -20.27 22.30
CA PRO A 32 0.42 -20.87 21.84
C PRO A 32 -0.45 -19.88 21.05
N ALA A 33 -1.24 -20.45 20.15
CA ALA A 33 -2.30 -19.76 19.43
C ALA A 33 -3.27 -19.04 20.41
N VAL A 34 -3.02 -17.77 20.68
CA VAL A 34 -4.07 -16.78 20.92
C VAL A 34 -4.16 -15.98 19.63
N ARG A 35 -4.99 -16.48 18.72
CA ARG A 35 -5.45 -15.69 17.58
C ARG A 35 -6.32 -14.56 18.17
N GLU A 36 -5.74 -13.39 18.36
CA GLU A 36 -6.48 -12.13 18.18
C GLU A 36 -6.05 -11.52 16.85
N PRO A 37 -6.65 -11.88 15.70
CA PRO A 37 -6.15 -11.48 14.40
C PRO A 37 -7.15 -10.61 13.65
N GLU A 38 -7.66 -9.52 14.22
CA GLU A 38 -8.61 -8.66 13.47
C GLU A 38 -8.50 -7.15 13.78
N ALA A 39 -8.12 -6.73 14.99
CA ALA A 39 -8.20 -5.31 15.38
C ALA A 39 -6.97 -4.46 14.97
N SER A 40 -5.76 -5.03 14.96
CA SER A 40 -4.54 -4.28 14.63
C SER A 40 -4.44 -3.98 13.14
N ASP A 41 -4.79 -4.96 12.29
CA ASP A 41 -4.71 -4.84 10.83
C ASP A 41 -5.80 -3.88 10.31
N SER A 42 -6.99 -3.89 10.92
CA SER A 42 -8.05 -2.93 10.61
C SER A 42 -7.66 -1.50 10.99
N MET A 43 -6.96 -1.32 12.11
CA MET A 43 -6.48 -0.01 12.55
C MET A 43 -5.39 0.54 11.61
N MET A 44 -4.42 -0.30 11.25
CA MET A 44 -3.35 0.09 10.31
C MET A 44 -3.90 0.47 8.93
N GLU A 45 -4.87 -0.29 8.41
CA GLU A 45 -5.52 0.02 7.14
C GLU A 45 -6.35 1.32 7.24
N THR A 46 -7.00 1.58 8.38
CA THR A 46 -7.73 2.83 8.62
C THR A 46 -6.80 4.04 8.61
N ILE A 47 -5.65 3.95 9.28
CA ILE A 47 -4.62 5.00 9.30
C ILE A 47 -4.08 5.27 7.89
N ARG A 48 -3.87 4.21 7.09
CA ARG A 48 -3.40 4.35 5.71
C ARG A 48 -4.42 5.05 4.82
N ARG A 49 -5.70 4.68 4.93
CA ARG A 49 -6.80 5.30 4.18
C ARG A 49 -7.03 6.76 4.60
N SER A 50 -6.96 7.06 5.90
CA SER A 50 -7.16 8.42 6.40
C SER A 50 -6.03 9.35 5.97
N GLY A 51 -4.78 8.90 6.01
CA GLY A 51 -3.64 9.69 5.50
C GLY A 51 -3.75 10.00 4.01
N LEU A 52 -4.30 9.07 3.24
CA LEU A 52 -4.50 9.24 1.80
C LEU A 52 -5.69 10.16 1.47
N ALA A 53 -6.77 10.09 2.24
CA ALA A 53 -7.87 11.04 2.15
C ALA A 53 -7.40 12.46 2.55
N TYR A 54 -6.59 12.58 3.60
CA TYR A 54 -6.03 13.83 4.08
C TYR A 54 -5.13 14.51 3.02
N SER A 55 -4.23 13.74 2.41
CA SER A 55 -3.36 14.29 1.36
C SER A 55 -4.15 14.76 0.14
N ALA A 56 -5.22 14.03 -0.25
CA ALA A 56 -6.11 14.45 -1.31
C ALA A 56 -6.85 15.76 -0.97
N ALA A 57 -7.32 15.92 0.27
CA ALA A 57 -7.97 17.15 0.73
C ALA A 57 -6.99 18.35 0.73
N ILE A 58 -5.77 18.17 1.23
CA ILE A 58 -4.73 19.20 1.20
C ILE A 58 -4.36 19.57 -0.22
N ALA A 59 -4.25 18.61 -1.14
CA ALA A 59 -3.96 18.90 -2.55
C ALA A 59 -5.05 19.77 -3.20
N LEU A 60 -6.32 19.49 -2.92
CA LEU A 60 -7.45 20.31 -3.39
C LEU A 60 -7.38 21.72 -2.81
N ALA A 61 -7.22 21.84 -1.49
CA ALA A 61 -7.14 23.13 -0.81
C ALA A 61 -5.94 23.96 -1.30
N ALA A 62 -4.78 23.33 -1.44
CA ALA A 62 -3.56 23.98 -1.95
C ALA A 62 -3.74 24.51 -3.37
N SER A 63 -4.41 23.76 -4.25
CA SER A 63 -4.73 24.20 -5.61
C SER A 63 -5.62 25.45 -5.62
N VAL A 64 -6.66 25.45 -4.79
CA VAL A 64 -7.59 26.60 -4.68
C VAL A 64 -6.87 27.82 -4.13
N VAL A 65 -6.12 27.67 -3.03
CA VAL A 65 -5.36 28.77 -2.40
C VAL A 65 -4.31 29.31 -3.36
N PHE A 66 -3.59 28.44 -4.07
CA PHE A 66 -2.60 28.84 -5.07
C PHE A 66 -3.23 29.69 -6.17
N MET A 67 -4.35 29.25 -6.74
CA MET A 67 -5.04 30.04 -7.76
C MET A 67 -5.75 31.28 -7.21
N LEU A 68 -6.16 31.29 -5.95
CA LEU A 68 -6.66 32.48 -5.28
C LEU A 68 -5.57 33.54 -5.20
N ILE A 69 -4.35 33.17 -4.81
CA ILE A 69 -3.21 34.10 -4.75
C ILE A 69 -2.91 34.65 -6.14
N LEU A 70 -2.93 33.80 -7.17
CA LEU A 70 -2.74 34.24 -8.56
C LEU A 70 -3.88 35.15 -9.06
N GLY A 71 -5.13 34.82 -8.73
CA GLY A 71 -6.29 35.63 -9.07
C GLY A 71 -6.28 37.00 -8.37
N TRP A 72 -5.86 37.04 -7.11
CA TRP A 72 -5.66 38.27 -6.36
C TRP A 72 -4.54 39.13 -6.96
N GLY A 73 -3.43 38.51 -7.37
CA GLY A 73 -2.36 39.19 -8.10
C GLY A 73 -2.87 39.77 -9.42
N ALA A 74 -3.66 39.01 -10.18
CA ALA A 74 -4.27 39.50 -11.42
C ALA A 74 -5.20 40.70 -11.17
N ASP A 75 -6.04 40.63 -10.14
CA ASP A 75 -6.95 41.73 -9.78
C ASP A 75 -6.18 43.02 -9.41
N LEU A 76 -5.03 42.90 -8.75
CA LEU A 76 -4.15 44.04 -8.45
C LEU A 76 -3.50 44.64 -9.70
N LEU A 77 -3.13 43.82 -10.69
CA LEU A 77 -2.45 44.29 -11.90
C LEU A 77 -3.40 44.91 -12.93
N PHE A 78 -4.61 44.40 -13.04
CA PHE A 78 -5.58 44.83 -14.07
C PHE A 78 -6.65 45.78 -13.52
N GLU A 79 -6.59 46.13 -12.23
CA GLU A 79 -7.61 46.90 -11.50
C GLU A 79 -9.04 46.36 -11.74
N THR A 80 -9.13 45.06 -12.02
CA THR A 80 -10.41 44.40 -12.18
C THR A 80 -11.04 44.29 -10.80
N SER A 81 -12.31 44.73 -10.66
CA SER A 81 -13.17 44.27 -9.55
C SER A 81 -13.12 42.73 -9.50
N PRO A 82 -13.40 42.04 -8.36
CA PRO A 82 -12.69 40.81 -7.93
C PRO A 82 -12.99 39.56 -8.79
N TRP A 83 -12.78 39.65 -10.09
CA TRP A 83 -13.08 38.72 -11.15
C TRP A 83 -11.93 37.73 -11.29
N GLY A 84 -10.69 38.19 -11.13
CA GLY A 84 -9.49 37.36 -11.09
C GLY A 84 -9.53 36.38 -9.94
N ILE A 85 -9.90 36.81 -8.72
CA ILE A 85 -10.11 35.90 -7.59
C ILE A 85 -11.24 34.91 -7.86
N VAL A 86 -12.40 35.35 -8.35
CA VAL A 86 -13.54 34.46 -8.64
C VAL A 86 -13.15 33.41 -9.69
N LEU A 87 -12.55 33.83 -10.80
CA LEU A 87 -12.13 32.94 -11.87
C LEU A 87 -10.99 32.01 -11.39
N GLY A 88 -10.05 32.54 -10.61
CA GLY A 88 -8.97 31.79 -10.00
C GLY A 88 -9.49 30.69 -9.09
N ILE A 89 -10.44 30.97 -8.20
CA ILE A 89 -11.05 29.96 -7.33
C ILE A 89 -11.76 28.88 -8.15
N LEU A 90 -12.54 29.25 -9.18
CA LEU A 90 -13.25 28.28 -10.03
C LEU A 90 -12.28 27.36 -10.79
N ILE A 91 -11.23 27.93 -11.39
CA ILE A 91 -10.19 27.18 -12.10
C ILE A 91 -9.39 26.31 -11.12
N GLY A 92 -8.97 26.87 -9.99
CA GLY A 92 -8.23 26.18 -8.94
C GLY A 92 -9.01 25.02 -8.33
N ALA A 93 -10.33 25.18 -8.16
CA ALA A 93 -11.23 24.12 -7.74
C ALA A 93 -11.34 23.03 -8.81
N GLY A 94 -11.55 23.39 -10.08
CA GLY A 94 -11.59 22.43 -11.18
C GLY A 94 -10.32 21.59 -11.30
N ILE A 95 -9.15 22.23 -11.32
CA ILE A 95 -7.84 21.56 -11.35
C ILE A 95 -7.64 20.71 -10.10
N GLY A 96 -7.97 21.25 -8.92
CA GLY A 96 -7.89 20.54 -7.65
C GLY A 96 -8.75 19.28 -7.65
N PHE A 97 -9.97 19.35 -8.17
CA PHE A 97 -10.87 18.21 -8.30
C PHE A 97 -10.30 17.13 -9.23
N VAL A 98 -9.73 17.52 -10.38
CA VAL A 98 -9.05 16.56 -11.27
C VAL A 98 -7.93 15.82 -10.54
N GLN A 99 -7.13 16.54 -9.74
CA GLN A 99 -6.07 15.92 -8.93
C GLN A 99 -6.65 15.02 -7.83
N PHE A 100 -7.68 15.48 -7.12
CA PHE A 100 -8.36 14.72 -6.08
C PHE A 100 -8.91 13.40 -6.61
N PHE A 101 -9.65 13.42 -7.72
CA PHE A 101 -10.18 12.21 -8.35
C PHE A 101 -9.06 11.31 -8.86
N ARG A 102 -7.96 11.87 -9.39
CA ARG A 102 -6.81 11.09 -9.88
C ARG A 102 -6.08 10.36 -8.74
N ILE A 103 -5.95 10.99 -7.57
CA ILE A 103 -5.35 10.35 -6.39
C ILE A 103 -6.27 9.23 -5.90
N ASN A 104 -7.57 9.50 -5.79
CA ASN A 104 -8.54 8.50 -5.35
C ASN A 104 -8.66 7.32 -6.34
N ALA A 105 -8.67 7.58 -7.65
CA ALA A 105 -8.79 6.53 -8.67
C ALA A 105 -7.62 5.53 -8.67
N GLN A 106 -6.42 5.93 -8.26
CA GLN A 106 -5.28 5.03 -8.14
C GLN A 106 -5.43 4.01 -7.01
N ILE A 107 -6.27 4.30 -6.02
CA ILE A 107 -6.52 3.44 -4.85
C ILE A 107 -7.52 2.35 -5.21
N PHE A 108 -8.51 2.68 -6.03
CA PHE A 108 -9.58 1.77 -6.41
C PHE A 108 -9.26 0.92 -7.63
N ARG A 109 -8.18 1.22 -8.37
CA ARG A 109 -7.76 0.41 -9.52
C ARG A 109 -7.03 -0.84 -9.02
N LYS A 110 -7.83 -1.85 -8.68
CA LYS A 110 -7.41 -3.23 -8.39
C LYS A 110 -6.87 -3.92 -9.64
#